data_AF-A0A4U2Z1Y4-F1
#
_entry.id   AF-A0A4U2Z1Y4-F1
#
_cell.length_a   1.000
_cell.length_b   1.000
_cell.length_c   1.000
_cell.angle_alpha   90.00
_cell.angle_beta   90.00
_cell.angle_gamma   90.00
#
_symmetry.space_group_name_H-M   'P 1'
#
loop_
_entity.id
_entity.type
_entity.pdbx_description
1 polymer ?
#
loop_
_entity_poly.entity_id
_entity_poly.type
_entity_poly.pdbx_seq_one_letter_code
_entity_poly.pdbx_strand_id
1 'polypeptide(L)' 'MSNSLCCEECGKTHFEVPIIEKPLRFCSVVKVYVLNQNNPDGRKQDNICIDCLQNEIEGLVGSE' A
#
# COMPACT_ATOMS: atom_id res chain seq x y z
N MET A 1 22.49 6.04 -9.29
CA MET A 1 21.18 5.38 -9.23
C MET A 1 20.30 6.24 -8.36
N SER A 2 19.23 6.81 -8.92
CA SER A 2 18.23 7.52 -8.12
C SER A 2 17.50 6.48 -7.28
N ASN A 3 17.68 6.54 -5.96
CA ASN A 3 16.97 5.70 -4.99
C ASN A 3 15.51 6.17 -4.88
N SER A 4 14.80 6.19 -6.00
CA SER A 4 13.42 6.63 -6.04
C SER A 4 12.54 5.45 -5.64
N LEU A 5 11.84 5.56 -4.53
CA LEU A 5 10.82 4.59 -4.15
C LEU A 5 9.78 4.50 -5.27
N CYS A 6 9.34 3.28 -5.57
CA CYS A 6 8.30 2.99 -6.55
C CYS A 6 7.13 2.34 -5.82
N CYS A 7 5.90 2.65 -6.19
CA CYS A 7 4.73 1.96 -5.66
C CYS A 7 4.54 0.63 -6.40
N GLU A 8 4.47 -0.47 -5.66
CA GLU A 8 4.35 -1.82 -6.19
C GLU A 8 2.94 -2.10 -6.76
N GLU A 9 1.92 -1.35 -6.34
CA GLU A 9 0.55 -1.49 -6.82
C GLU A 9 0.35 -0.84 -8.20
N CYS A 10 0.80 0.40 -8.39
CA CYS A 10 0.62 1.12 -9.67
C CYS A 10 1.88 1.13 -10.56
N GLY A 11 3.01 0.63 -10.07
CA GLY A 11 4.28 0.55 -10.78
C GLY A 11 4.96 1.90 -11.04
N LYS A 12 4.53 2.97 -10.38
CA LYS A 12 5.03 4.34 -10.61
C LYS A 12 5.92 4.84 -9.48
N THR A 13 6.97 5.55 -9.88
CA THR A 13 7.68 6.49 -9.00
C THR A 13 6.89 7.79 -8.95
N HIS A 14 6.45 8.18 -7.75
CA HIS A 14 5.76 9.44 -7.54
C HIS A 14 6.74 10.51 -7.05
N PHE A 15 6.65 11.72 -7.61
CA PHE A 15 7.48 12.87 -7.19
C PHE A 15 6.79 13.72 -6.11
N GLU A 16 5.46 13.81 -6.16
CA GLU A 16 4.66 14.66 -5.26
C GLU A 16 3.78 13.85 -4.30
N VAL A 17 3.65 12.55 -4.53
CA VAL A 17 2.85 11.64 -3.68
C VAL A 17 3.79 10.81 -2.82
N PRO A 18 3.63 10.80 -1.49
CA PRO A 18 4.44 9.96 -0.61
C PRO A 18 4.29 8.48 -0.97
N ILE A 19 5.42 7.79 -1.03
CA ILE A 19 5.49 6.34 -1.07
C ILE A 19 6.01 5.88 0.28
N ILE A 20 5.26 4.97 0.91
CA ILE A 20 5.54 4.43 2.24
C ILE A 20 5.61 2.91 2.18
N GLU A 21 6.16 2.27 3.21
CA GLU A 21 5.98 0.83 3.39
C GLU A 21 4.50 0.53 3.67
N LYS A 22 3.94 -0.42 2.92
CA LYS A 22 2.55 -0.83 3.02
C LYS A 22 2.29 -1.41 4.42
N PRO A 23 1.31 -0.89 5.18
CA PRO A 23 0.98 -1.45 6.47
C PRO A 23 0.48 -2.89 6.31
N LEU A 24 0.76 -3.75 7.29
CA LEU A 24 0.28 -5.13 7.27
C LEU A 24 -1.20 -5.24 7.63
N ARG A 25 -1.68 -4.30 8.43
CA ARG A 25 -3.04 -4.29 8.96
C ARG A 25 -3.55 -2.86 9.06
N PHE A 26 -4.85 -2.73 8.86
CA PHE A 26 -5.58 -1.49 9.07
C PHE A 26 -6.76 -1.78 10.00
N CYS A 27 -7.03 -0.86 10.92
CA CYS A 27 -8.15 -0.98 11.86
C CYS A 27 -9.16 0.14 11.56
N SER A 28 -10.42 -0.23 11.36
CA SER A 28 -11.53 0.72 11.27
C SER A 28 -12.66 0.27 12.18
N VAL A 29 -13.20 1.21 12.95
CA VAL A 29 -14.22 0.96 13.97
C VAL A 29 -13.72 -0.10 14.97
N VAL A 30 -14.14 -1.35 14.81
CA VAL A 30 -13.76 -2.51 15.65
C VAL A 30 -13.18 -3.67 14.84
N LYS A 31 -13.09 -3.52 13.51
CA LYS A 31 -12.61 -4.56 12.59
C LYS A 31 -11.16 -4.31 12.24
N VAL A 32 -10.38 -5.39 12.23
CA VAL A 32 -8.99 -5.39 11.77
C VAL A 32 -8.97 -6.06 10.39
N TYR A 33 -8.55 -5.31 9.39
CA TYR A 33 -8.36 -5.77 8.03
C TYR A 33 -6.87 -6.08 7.82
N VAL A 34 -6.58 -7.23 7.23
CA VAL A 34 -5.22 -7.60 6.82
C VAL A 34 -5.02 -7.14 5.38
N LEU A 35 -3.94 -6.41 5.12
CA LEU A 35 -3.62 -5.92 3.79
C LEU A 35 -2.70 -6.92 3.09
N ASN A 36 -3.01 -7.26 1.84
CA ASN A 36 -2.25 -8.25 1.08
C ASN A 36 -0.88 -7.69 0.70
N GLN A 37 0.17 -8.49 0.87
CA GLN A 37 1.52 -8.17 0.40
C GLN A 37 1.83 -9.05 -0.80
N ASN A 38 2.39 -8.46 -1.85
CA ASN A 38 2.79 -9.14 -3.08
C ASN A 38 4.29 -9.48 -3.09
N ASN A 39 5.13 -8.76 -2.33
CA ASN A 39 6.55 -9.01 -2.04
C ASN A 39 7.33 -9.76 -3.15
N PRO A 40 7.31 -9.29 -4.41
CA PRO A 40 7.82 -10.06 -5.54
C PRO A 40 9.35 -10.23 -5.54
N ASP A 41 10.06 -9.42 -4.75
CA ASP A 41 11.51 -9.37 -4.68
C ASP A 41 12.08 -9.85 -3.33
N GLY A 42 11.24 -10.50 -2.52
CA GLY A 42 11.65 -11.04 -1.22
C GLY A 42 11.80 -9.99 -0.12
N ARG A 43 11.37 -8.74 -0.36
CA ARG A 43 11.20 -7.75 0.72
C ARG A 43 10.13 -8.20 1.71
N LYS A 44 10.18 -7.66 2.92
CA LYS A 44 9.22 -7.97 3.98
C LYS A 44 7.87 -7.28 3.76
N GLN A 45 7.88 -6.11 3.14
CA GLN A 45 6.71 -5.28 2.87
C GLN A 45 6.88 -4.58 1.51
N ASP A 46 5.76 -4.43 0.79
CA ASP A 46 5.69 -3.63 -0.42
C ASP A 46 5.80 -2.14 -0.08
N ASN A 47 6.20 -1.31 -1.02
CA ASN A 47 5.86 0.10 -0.94
C ASN A 47 4.51 0.38 -1.61
N ILE A 48 3.85 1.42 -1.13
CA ILE A 48 2.56 1.84 -1.66
C ILE A 48 2.49 3.35 -1.64
N CYS A 49 1.96 3.96 -2.71
CA CYS A 49 1.61 5.36 -2.68
C CYS A 49 0.30 5.56 -1.92
N ILE A 50 0.11 6.74 -1.35
CA ILE A 50 -1.05 6.99 -0.48
C ILE A 50 -2.39 6.79 -1.20
N ASP A 51 -2.45 7.12 -2.50
CA ASP A 51 -3.65 6.98 -3.32
C ASP A 51 -4.04 5.50 -3.51
N CYS A 52 -3.05 4.64 -3.81
CA CYS A 52 -3.28 3.19 -3.91
C CYS A 52 -3.69 2.58 -2.57
N LEU A 53 -3.07 3.03 -1.47
CA LEU A 53 -3.45 2.58 -0.14
C LEU A 53 -4.88 2.97 0.21
N GLN A 54 -5.29 4.20 -0.11
CA GLN A 54 -6.65 4.67 0.11
C GLN A 54 -7.66 3.82 -0.68
N ASN A 55 -7.40 3.57 -1.97
CA ASN A 55 -8.28 2.75 -2.81
C ASN A 55 -8.44 1.32 -2.25
N GLU A 56 -7.36 0.70 -1.78
CA GLU A 56 -7.42 -0.63 -1.18
C GLU A 56 -8.23 -0.64 0.12
N ILE A 57 -8.01 0.35 1.00
CA ILE A 57 -8.78 0.49 2.24
C ILE A 57 -10.26 0.71 1.95
N GLU A 58 -10.61 1.59 1.01
CA GLU A 58 -12.00 1.85 0.61
C GLU A 58 -12.67 0.60 0.05
N GLY A 59 -11.96 -0.19 -0.77
CA GLY A 59 -12.46 -1.47 -1.28
C GLY A 59 -12.78 -2.48 -0.16
N LEU A 60 -11.99 -2.48 0.92
CA LEU A 60 -12.21 -3.35 2.08
C LEU A 60 -13.39 -2.91 2.95
N VAL A 61 -13.69 -1.61 2.99
CA VAL A 61 -14.82 -1.04 3.78
C VAL A 61 -16.13 -1.09 3.01
N GLY A 62 -16.10 -0.92 1.69
CA GLY A 62 -17.30 -0.91 0.82
C GLY A 62 -17.84 -2.30 0.42
N SER A 63 -17.22 -3.39 0.87
CA SER A 63 -17.62 -4.76 0.55
C SER A 63 -18.73 -5.33 1.48
N GLU A 64 -19.45 -4.47 2.21
CA GLU A 64 -20.55 -4.83 3.13
C GLU A 64 -21.94 -4.49 2.58
#